data_AF-A0A7C3S0A7-F1
#
_entry.id   AF-A0A7C3S0A7-F1
#
_cell.length_a   1.000
_cell.length_b   1.000
_cell.length_c   1.000
_cell.angle_alpha   90.00
_cell.angle_beta   90.00
_cell.angle_gamma   90.00
#
_symmetry.space_group_name_H-M   'P 1'
#
loop_
_entity.id
_entity.type
_entity.pdbx_description
1 polymer ?
#
loop_
_entity_poly.entity_id
_entity_poly.type
_entity_poly.pdbx_seq_one_letter_code
_entity_poly.pdbx_strand_id
1 'polypeptide(L)'
;MSWSEQLALRERVHERYPEIWDLRIVRKRLPLILGHLRNGESVLEIGAYNRDLERRIRRHYPEVRYKSLDIDPALPHDYRSFDEVSERFDLVLLFEVIEHLDLEEARTMVRQIYEVLRPGGRVMATTPNVFRPGQYWKDASHRTPFHHAELGGLFLGAGFEIVEMRRVFSEPWVTFFLKVYVFSFLFRFLGIDFAKSILLVARKAGG
;
A
#
# COMPACT_ATOMS: atom_id res chain seq x y z
N MET A 1 10.95 -12.13 14.32
CA MET A 1 10.23 -13.18 13.58
C MET A 1 11.27 -14.06 12.90
N SER A 2 11.13 -15.37 13.01
CA SER A 2 11.99 -16.36 12.36
C SER A 2 11.74 -16.44 10.85
N TRP A 3 12.70 -16.99 10.11
CA TRP A 3 12.55 -17.24 8.66
C TRP A 3 11.38 -18.17 8.34
N SER A 4 11.15 -19.20 9.15
CA SER A 4 10.07 -20.15 8.95
C SER A 4 8.69 -19.51 9.13
N GLU A 5 8.53 -18.64 10.13
CA GLU A 5 7.29 -17.87 10.33
C GLU A 5 7.02 -16.92 9.15
N GLN A 6 8.06 -16.22 8.68
CA GLN A 6 7.95 -15.34 7.52
C GLN A 6 7.53 -16.12 6.26
N LEU A 7 8.15 -17.27 6.02
CA LEU A 7 7.79 -18.12 4.87
C LEU A 7 6.33 -18.60 4.95
N ALA A 8 5.89 -19.08 6.11
CA ALA A 8 4.51 -19.52 6.31
C ALA A 8 3.50 -18.38 6.08
N LEU A 9 3.81 -17.16 6.52
CA LEU A 9 2.95 -15.99 6.25
C LEU A 9 2.89 -15.65 4.76
N ARG A 10 4.00 -15.77 4.03
CA ARG A 10 4.02 -15.60 2.57
C ARG A 10 3.19 -16.67 1.86
N GLU A 11 3.31 -17.92 2.29
CA GLU A 11 2.53 -19.04 1.74
C GLU A 11 1.02 -18.80 1.90
N ARG A 12 0.57 -18.33 3.06
CA ARG A 12 -0.84 -17.94 3.27
C ARG A 12 -1.34 -16.88 2.28
N VAL A 13 -0.49 -15.93 1.90
CA VAL A 13 -0.85 -14.95 0.86
C VAL A 13 -0.83 -15.60 -0.52
N HIS A 14 0.13 -16.47 -0.78
CA HIS A 14 0.28 -17.20 -2.04
C HIS A 14 -0.89 -18.15 -2.30
N GLU A 15 -1.47 -18.80 -1.28
CA GLU A 15 -2.68 -19.62 -1.42
C GLU A 15 -3.86 -18.83 -2.01
N ARG A 16 -3.97 -17.54 -1.66
CA ARG A 16 -5.02 -16.66 -2.17
C ARG A 16 -4.64 -15.92 -3.46
N TYR A 17 -3.35 -15.62 -3.63
CA TYR A 17 -2.80 -14.91 -4.79
C TYR A 17 -1.53 -15.61 -5.31
N PRO A 18 -1.66 -16.79 -5.95
CA PRO A 18 -0.51 -17.56 -6.41
C PRO A 18 0.37 -16.76 -7.37
N GLU A 19 -0.25 -16.10 -8.34
CA GLU A 19 0.43 -15.33 -9.36
C GLU A 19 0.14 -13.83 -9.23
N ILE A 20 1.04 -13.03 -9.77
CA ILE A 20 0.87 -11.57 -9.84
C ILE A 20 -0.41 -11.16 -10.60
N TRP A 21 -0.85 -11.97 -11.56
CA TRP A 21 -2.02 -11.67 -12.38
C TRP A 21 -3.36 -11.98 -11.69
N ASP A 22 -3.35 -12.69 -10.56
CA ASP A 22 -4.54 -12.90 -9.70
C ASP A 22 -4.96 -11.61 -8.98
N LEU A 23 -4.02 -10.69 -8.81
CA LEU A 23 -4.31 -9.34 -8.33
C LEU A 23 -5.04 -8.58 -9.44
N ARG A 24 -6.32 -8.24 -9.17
CA ARG A 24 -7.11 -7.42 -10.10
C ARG A 24 -6.47 -6.05 -10.31
N ILE A 25 -6.68 -5.49 -11.50
CA ILE A 25 -6.16 -4.17 -11.84
C ILE A 25 -7.11 -3.09 -11.32
N VAL A 26 -6.54 -2.07 -10.69
CA VAL A 26 -7.22 -0.82 -10.37
C VAL A 26 -6.59 0.31 -11.20
N ARG A 27 -7.43 1.12 -11.86
CA ARG A 27 -6.94 2.20 -12.71
C ARG A 27 -6.37 3.37 -11.92
N LYS A 28 -6.99 3.73 -10.81
CA LYS A 28 -6.60 4.87 -9.97
C LYS A 28 -6.78 4.51 -8.50
N ARG A 29 -5.87 4.96 -7.65
CA ARG A 29 -5.93 4.74 -6.19
C ARG A 29 -7.11 5.48 -5.54
N LEU A 30 -7.36 6.74 -5.94
CA LEU A 30 -8.36 7.59 -5.28
C LEU A 30 -9.77 6.97 -5.21
N PRO A 31 -10.37 6.42 -6.27
CA PRO A 31 -11.67 5.75 -6.17
C PRO A 31 -11.68 4.58 -5.17
N LEU A 32 -10.56 3.85 -5.05
CA LEU A 32 -10.45 2.77 -4.08
C LEU A 32 -10.37 3.31 -2.66
N ILE A 33 -9.57 4.36 -2.43
CA ILE A 33 -9.52 5.07 -1.13
C ILE A 33 -10.92 5.54 -0.74
N LEU A 34 -11.64 6.19 -1.66
CA LEU A 34 -12.98 6.70 -1.40
C LEU A 34 -14.01 5.59 -1.12
N GLY A 35 -13.82 4.39 -1.65
CA GLY A 35 -14.66 3.23 -1.35
C GLY A 35 -14.41 2.59 0.03
N HIS A 36 -13.24 2.86 0.63
CA HIS A 36 -12.84 2.37 1.96
C HIS A 36 -12.92 3.45 3.05
N LEU A 37 -13.39 4.64 2.71
CA LEU A 37 -13.43 5.81 3.58
C LEU A 37 -14.85 6.37 3.64
N ARG A 38 -15.28 6.77 4.83
CA ARG A 38 -16.54 7.49 5.05
C ARG A 38 -16.28 8.94 5.42
N ASN A 39 -17.21 9.83 5.08
CA ASN A 39 -17.13 11.22 5.51
C ASN A 39 -17.15 11.31 7.04
N GLY A 40 -16.25 12.09 7.64
CA GLY A 40 -16.08 12.18 9.10
C GLY A 40 -15.08 11.18 9.74
N GLU A 41 -14.59 10.19 9.00
CA GLU A 41 -13.52 9.30 9.47
C GLU A 41 -12.16 10.02 9.57
N SER A 42 -11.28 9.54 10.46
CA SER A 42 -9.91 10.03 10.58
C SER A 42 -8.92 9.26 9.70
N VAL A 43 -8.08 10.00 8.97
CA VAL A 43 -7.09 9.48 8.03
C VAL A 43 -5.70 9.97 8.42
N LEU A 44 -4.73 9.04 8.45
CA LEU A 44 -3.31 9.36 8.54
C LEU A 44 -2.62 8.98 7.23
N GLU A 45 -2.00 9.93 6.55
CA GLU A 45 -1.11 9.67 5.41
C GLU A 45 0.35 9.70 5.86
N ILE A 46 1.07 8.61 5.62
CA ILE A 46 2.50 8.46 5.90
C ILE A 46 3.26 8.69 4.58
N GLY A 47 4.26 9.56 4.61
CA GLY A 47 5.00 9.99 3.40
C GLY A 47 4.16 10.91 2.51
N ALA A 48 3.51 11.92 3.12
CA ALA A 48 2.52 12.75 2.46
C ALA A 48 3.10 13.81 1.50
N TYR A 49 4.40 14.10 1.57
CA TYR A 49 5.07 15.11 0.75
C TYR A 49 4.28 16.43 0.66
N ASN A 50 3.70 16.76 -0.49
CA ASN A 50 2.98 18.03 -0.72
C ASN A 50 1.49 18.01 -0.34
N ARG A 51 1.00 16.93 0.29
CA ARG A 51 -0.38 16.77 0.77
C ARG A 51 -1.44 16.96 -0.34
N ASP A 52 -1.13 16.67 -1.61
CA ASP A 52 -2.11 16.75 -2.71
C ASP A 52 -3.28 15.78 -2.50
N LEU A 53 -3.01 14.63 -1.90
CA LEU A 53 -4.02 13.62 -1.66
C LEU A 53 -5.10 14.11 -0.68
N GLU A 54 -4.72 14.82 0.37
CA GLU A 54 -5.65 15.47 1.32
C GLU A 54 -6.66 16.35 0.59
N ARG A 55 -6.17 17.24 -0.28
CA ARG A 55 -7.03 18.15 -1.06
C ARG A 55 -8.02 17.36 -1.93
N ARG A 56 -7.58 16.26 -2.52
CA ARG A 56 -8.41 15.43 -3.42
C ARG A 56 -9.46 14.63 -2.66
N ILE A 57 -9.13 14.11 -1.46
CA ILE A 57 -10.08 13.40 -0.60
C ILE A 57 -11.12 14.40 -0.06
N ARG A 58 -10.69 15.57 0.45
CA ARG A 58 -11.60 16.59 0.99
C ARG A 58 -12.61 17.13 -0.02
N ARG A 59 -12.30 17.12 -1.32
CA ARG A 59 -13.29 17.45 -2.37
C ARG A 59 -14.50 16.52 -2.41
N HIS A 60 -14.34 15.27 -1.95
CA HIS A 60 -15.40 14.26 -1.94
C HIS A 60 -15.96 14.05 -0.52
N TYR A 61 -15.10 14.13 0.50
CA TYR A 61 -15.44 13.94 1.91
C TYR A 61 -14.92 15.14 2.73
N PRO A 62 -15.67 16.26 2.76
CA PRO A 62 -15.20 17.51 3.37
C PRO A 62 -15.01 17.44 4.88
N GLU A 63 -15.65 16.49 5.57
CA GLU A 63 -15.57 16.32 7.03
C GLU A 63 -14.48 15.32 7.45
N VAL A 64 -13.72 14.77 6.51
CA VAL A 64 -12.60 13.86 6.83
C VAL A 64 -11.57 14.57 7.72
N ARG A 65 -11.21 13.93 8.83
CA ARG A 65 -10.14 14.40 9.72
C ARG A 65 -8.80 13.89 9.20
N TYR A 66 -8.11 14.71 8.43
CA TYR A 66 -6.86 14.32 7.76
C TYR A 66 -5.64 14.79 8.53
N LYS A 67 -4.68 13.89 8.74
CA LYS A 67 -3.37 14.15 9.32
C LYS A 67 -2.28 13.54 8.45
N SER A 68 -1.09 14.15 8.48
CA SER A 68 0.06 13.64 7.74
C SER A 68 1.26 13.40 8.64
N LEU A 69 1.98 12.30 8.42
CA LEU A 69 3.28 12.01 9.02
C LEU A 69 4.33 11.95 7.91
N ASP A 70 5.37 12.77 8.00
CA ASP A 70 6.49 12.75 7.06
C ASP A 70 7.79 13.07 7.79
N ILE A 71 8.85 12.30 7.54
CA ILE A 71 10.15 12.50 8.18
C ILE A 71 10.91 13.68 7.55
N ASP A 72 10.59 14.04 6.30
CA ASP A 72 11.25 15.14 5.61
C ASP A 72 10.88 16.48 6.27
N PRO A 73 11.87 17.24 6.78
CA PRO A 73 11.61 18.53 7.40
C PRO A 73 11.23 19.64 6.43
N ALA A 74 11.40 19.45 5.11
CA ALA A 74 11.23 20.48 4.09
C ALA A 74 9.81 21.03 3.98
N LEU A 75 8.79 20.22 4.33
CA LEU A 75 7.39 20.61 4.27
C LEU A 75 6.69 20.49 5.64
N PRO A 76 5.64 21.30 5.89
CA PRO A 76 4.89 21.24 7.14
C PRO A 76 3.98 20.01 7.18
N HIS A 77 4.12 19.20 8.24
CA HIS A 77 3.34 18.00 8.51
C HIS A 77 2.86 17.97 9.95
N ASP A 78 1.76 17.27 10.21
CA ASP A 78 1.19 17.16 11.55
C ASP A 78 2.08 16.37 12.52
N TYR A 79 2.81 15.36 12.01
CA TYR A 79 3.76 14.54 12.76
C TYR A 79 5.04 14.31 11.96
N ARG A 80 6.17 14.14 12.66
CA ARG A 80 7.46 13.74 12.05
C ARG A 80 7.88 12.32 12.40
N SER A 81 7.27 11.75 13.43
CA SER A 81 7.53 10.40 13.93
C SER A 81 6.26 9.79 14.49
N PHE A 82 6.24 8.46 14.65
CA PHE A 82 5.11 7.78 15.29
C PHE A 82 4.96 8.13 16.77
N ASP A 83 6.03 8.52 17.45
CA ASP A 83 6.01 8.87 18.88
C ASP A 83 5.22 10.17 19.17
N GLU A 84 5.07 11.04 18.16
CA GLU A 84 4.25 12.26 18.25
C GLU A 84 2.74 11.97 18.06
N VAL A 85 2.39 10.79 17.54
CA VAL A 85 1.02 10.43 17.22
C VAL A 85 0.25 10.06 18.49
N SER A 86 -0.63 10.97 18.92
CA SER A 86 -1.43 10.84 20.14
C SER A 86 -2.89 10.43 19.89
N GLU A 87 -3.30 10.27 18.64
CA GLU A 87 -4.66 9.90 18.24
C GLU A 87 -4.70 8.59 17.45
N ARG A 88 -5.90 8.02 17.29
CA ARG A 88 -6.12 6.80 16.50
C ARG A 88 -6.96 7.07 15.26
N PHE A 89 -6.65 6.34 14.19
CA PHE A 89 -7.19 6.56 12.86
C PHE A 89 -8.12 5.44 12.41
N ASP A 90 -9.08 5.79 11.56
CA ASP A 90 -9.96 4.85 10.88
C ASP A 90 -9.29 4.28 9.61
N LEU A 91 -8.43 5.07 8.96
CA LEU A 91 -7.69 4.69 7.76
C LEU A 91 -6.25 5.24 7.81
N VAL A 92 -5.27 4.38 7.51
CA VAL A 92 -3.87 4.78 7.28
C VAL A 92 -3.53 4.58 5.80
N LEU A 93 -2.86 5.55 5.20
CA LEU A 93 -2.39 5.50 3.81
C LEU A 93 -0.85 5.50 3.81
N LEU A 94 -0.25 4.54 3.11
CA LEU A 94 1.21 4.36 3.04
C LEU A 94 1.61 4.10 1.58
N PHE A 95 1.98 5.14 0.83
CA PHE A 95 2.14 5.01 -0.62
C PHE A 95 3.57 5.23 -1.09
N GLU A 96 4.19 4.19 -1.64
CA GLU A 96 5.57 4.24 -2.13
C GLU A 96 6.54 4.73 -1.04
N VAL A 97 6.48 4.09 0.13
CA VAL A 97 7.30 4.42 1.32
C VAL A 97 8.04 3.20 1.82
N ILE A 98 7.35 2.06 1.91
CA ILE A 98 7.87 0.87 2.60
C ILE A 98 9.12 0.30 1.93
N GLU A 99 9.27 0.46 0.62
CA GLU A 99 10.44 0.02 -0.16
C GLU A 99 11.74 0.75 0.18
N HIS A 100 11.65 1.93 0.79
CA HIS A 100 12.81 2.71 1.27
C HIS A 100 13.31 2.22 2.63
N LEU A 101 12.68 1.21 3.20
CA LEU A 101 13.04 0.61 4.48
C LEU A 101 13.71 -0.74 4.26
N ASP A 102 14.61 -1.13 5.16
CA ASP A 102 14.95 -2.54 5.30
C ASP A 102 13.78 -3.34 5.91
N LEU A 103 13.94 -4.66 5.95
CA LEU A 103 12.86 -5.55 6.38
C LEU A 103 12.45 -5.35 7.86
N GLU A 104 13.39 -5.04 8.76
CA GLU A 104 13.08 -4.86 10.18
C GLU A 104 12.47 -3.48 10.46
N GLU A 105 12.94 -2.44 9.77
CA GLU A 105 12.32 -1.13 9.76
C GLU A 105 10.87 -1.21 9.23
N ALA A 106 10.65 -1.94 8.13
CA ALA A 106 9.31 -2.16 7.57
C ALA A 106 8.39 -2.92 8.54
N ARG A 107 8.90 -3.94 9.24
CA ARG A 107 8.16 -4.65 10.31
C ARG A 107 7.77 -3.70 11.43
N THR A 108 8.69 -2.85 11.85
CA THR A 108 8.46 -1.85 12.91
C THR A 108 7.38 -0.86 12.49
N MET A 109 7.48 -0.30 11.28
CA MET A 109 6.48 0.61 10.73
C MET A 109 5.09 -0.03 10.66
N VAL A 110 4.98 -1.26 10.13
CA VAL A 110 3.67 -1.93 10.03
C VAL A 110 3.07 -2.21 11.41
N ARG A 111 3.88 -2.53 12.43
CA ARG A 111 3.42 -2.63 13.82
C ARG A 111 2.94 -1.27 14.37
N GLN A 112 3.66 -0.19 14.12
CA GLN A 112 3.24 1.15 14.55
C GLN A 112 1.94 1.58 13.87
N ILE A 113 1.77 1.25 12.58
CA ILE A 113 0.49 1.43 11.85
C ILE A 113 -0.62 0.63 12.53
N TYR A 114 -0.36 -0.62 12.92
CA TYR A 114 -1.34 -1.42 13.65
C TYR A 114 -1.75 -0.75 14.96
N GLU A 115 -0.81 -0.18 15.71
CA GLU A 115 -1.11 0.50 16.96
C GLU A 115 -1.93 1.78 16.76
N VAL A 116 -1.60 2.63 15.80
CA VAL A 116 -2.36 3.89 15.59
C VAL A 116 -3.73 3.67 14.95
N LEU A 117 -4.03 2.47 14.45
CA LEU A 117 -5.35 2.12 13.95
C LEU A 117 -6.33 1.80 15.07
N ARG A 118 -7.56 2.31 14.93
CA ARG A 118 -8.72 1.86 15.72
C ARG A 118 -9.05 0.39 15.42
N PRO A 119 -9.71 -0.34 16.34
CA PRO A 119 -10.29 -1.65 16.01
C PRO A 119 -11.19 -1.57 14.77
N GLY A 120 -11.04 -2.51 13.84
CA GLY A 120 -11.72 -2.47 12.54
C GLY A 120 -11.12 -1.48 11.52
N GLY A 121 -10.14 -0.67 11.92
CA GLY A 121 -9.41 0.28 11.09
C GLY A 121 -8.68 -0.39 9.93
N ARG A 122 -8.40 0.39 8.87
CA ARG A 122 -7.80 -0.13 7.64
C ARG A 122 -6.49 0.56 7.30
N VAL A 123 -5.62 -0.14 6.61
CA VAL A 123 -4.43 0.42 5.97
C VAL A 123 -4.48 0.14 4.48
N MET A 124 -4.17 1.15 3.67
CA MET A 124 -3.93 1.00 2.24
C MET A 124 -2.47 1.31 1.97
N ALA A 125 -1.71 0.30 1.55
CA ALA A 125 -0.29 0.41 1.26
C ALA A 125 -0.01 0.21 -0.23
N THR A 126 0.94 0.96 -0.80
CA THR A 126 1.51 0.67 -2.11
C THR A 126 3.02 0.59 -2.10
N THR A 127 3.56 -0.22 -3.00
CA THR A 127 5.00 -0.37 -3.24
C THR A 127 5.26 -0.70 -4.72
N PRO A 128 6.43 -0.37 -5.28
CA PRO A 128 6.79 -0.69 -6.65
C PRO A 128 6.60 -2.16 -6.99
N ASN A 129 6.01 -2.42 -8.16
CA ASN A 129 5.81 -3.78 -8.62
C ASN A 129 7.11 -4.37 -9.18
N VAL A 130 7.69 -5.33 -8.46
CA VAL A 130 8.94 -6.00 -8.86
C VAL A 130 8.83 -6.83 -10.13
N PHE A 131 7.61 -7.23 -10.54
CA PHE A 131 7.38 -7.93 -11.82
C PHE A 131 7.42 -6.98 -13.02
N ARG A 132 7.38 -5.67 -12.81
CA ARG A 132 7.53 -4.69 -13.90
C ARG A 132 9.00 -4.40 -14.14
N PRO A 133 9.56 -4.75 -15.32
CA PRO A 133 10.98 -4.58 -15.59
C PRO A 133 11.47 -3.15 -15.30
N GLY A 134 12.54 -3.07 -14.51
CA GLY A 134 13.17 -1.81 -14.13
C GLY A 134 12.35 -0.89 -13.23
N GLN A 135 11.13 -1.24 -12.82
CA GLN A 135 10.28 -0.33 -12.04
C GLN A 135 10.85 -0.03 -10.65
N TYR A 136 11.32 -1.07 -9.95
CA TYR A 136 12.00 -0.91 -8.66
C TYR A 136 13.33 -0.15 -8.80
N TRP A 137 14.11 -0.43 -9.85
CA TRP A 137 15.46 0.12 -10.02
C TRP A 137 15.52 1.58 -10.52
N LYS A 138 14.40 2.30 -10.56
CA LYS A 138 14.35 3.72 -10.99
C LYS A 138 14.82 4.69 -9.91
N ASP A 139 14.73 4.29 -8.66
CA ASP A 139 15.08 5.10 -7.52
C ASP A 139 16.22 4.40 -6.77
N ALA A 140 17.34 5.11 -6.61
CA ALA A 140 18.53 4.59 -5.94
C ALA A 140 18.36 4.49 -4.41
N SER A 141 17.32 5.12 -3.85
CA SER A 141 17.02 5.09 -2.42
C SER A 141 16.20 3.88 -1.98
N HIS A 142 15.70 3.06 -2.91
CA HIS A 142 15.00 1.83 -2.56
C HIS A 142 15.96 0.81 -1.93
N ARG A 143 15.55 0.24 -0.79
CA ARG A 143 16.34 -0.72 -0.01
C ARG A 143 15.80 -2.15 -0.10
N THR A 144 14.47 -2.32 -0.13
CA THR A 144 13.84 -3.64 -0.13
C THR A 144 12.84 -3.82 -1.29
N PRO A 145 13.06 -4.79 -2.20
CA PRO A 145 12.11 -5.12 -3.26
C PRO A 145 11.00 -6.04 -2.73
N PHE A 146 9.85 -5.47 -2.37
CA PHE A 146 8.71 -6.26 -1.89
C PHE A 146 7.97 -6.98 -3.01
N HIS A 147 8.05 -8.31 -3.01
CA HIS A 147 7.12 -9.17 -3.74
C HIS A 147 5.71 -9.06 -3.13
N HIS A 148 4.62 -9.24 -3.91
CA HIS A 148 3.25 -9.06 -3.39
C HIS A 148 2.94 -9.96 -2.19
N ALA A 149 3.36 -11.23 -2.24
CA ALA A 149 3.22 -12.14 -1.11
C ALA A 149 4.09 -11.76 0.11
N GLU A 150 5.25 -11.12 -0.10
CA GLU A 150 6.09 -10.61 1.00
C GLU A 150 5.40 -9.43 1.69
N LEU A 151 4.88 -8.48 0.89
CA LEU A 151 4.09 -7.36 1.40
C LEU A 151 2.89 -7.87 2.20
N GLY A 152 2.11 -8.81 1.65
CA GLY A 152 0.99 -9.40 2.38
C GLY A 152 1.42 -10.10 3.67
N GLY A 153 2.50 -10.89 3.62
CA GLY A 153 3.03 -11.62 4.78
C GLY A 153 3.48 -10.68 5.89
N LEU A 154 4.07 -9.54 5.54
CA LEU A 154 4.46 -8.49 6.48
C LEU A 154 3.27 -7.95 7.27
N PHE A 155 2.16 -7.63 6.60
CA PHE A 155 0.93 -7.17 7.26
C PHE A 155 0.26 -8.28 8.07
N LEU A 156 0.19 -9.52 7.54
CA LEU A 156 -0.33 -10.66 8.31
C LEU A 156 0.47 -10.89 9.60
N GLY A 157 1.80 -10.77 9.54
CA GLY A 157 2.69 -10.94 10.68
C GLY A 157 2.54 -9.91 11.78
N ALA A 158 2.00 -8.72 11.45
CA ALA A 158 1.64 -7.69 12.43
C ALA A 158 0.21 -7.85 12.98
N GLY A 159 -0.52 -8.88 12.57
CA GLY A 159 -1.88 -9.15 13.04
C GLY A 159 -3.00 -8.56 12.18
N PHE A 160 -2.68 -8.05 10.98
CA PHE A 160 -3.71 -7.61 10.05
C PHE A 160 -4.39 -8.78 9.33
N GLU A 161 -5.62 -8.52 8.87
CA GLU A 161 -6.32 -9.34 7.89
C GLU A 161 -6.18 -8.71 6.50
N ILE A 162 -5.75 -9.46 5.49
CA ILE A 162 -5.69 -8.95 4.11
C ILE A 162 -7.09 -8.91 3.51
N VAL A 163 -7.60 -7.71 3.25
CA VAL A 163 -8.91 -7.50 2.63
C VAL A 163 -8.83 -7.76 1.14
N GLU A 164 -7.94 -7.06 0.45
CA GLU A 164 -7.71 -7.21 -0.99
C GLU A 164 -6.29 -6.79 -1.41
N MET A 165 -5.79 -7.38 -2.48
CA MET A 165 -4.59 -6.93 -3.17
C MET A 165 -4.89 -6.65 -4.64
N ARG A 166 -4.27 -5.60 -5.17
CA ARG A 166 -4.52 -5.06 -6.51
C ARG A 166 -3.23 -4.64 -7.17
N ARG A 167 -3.27 -4.55 -8.49
CA ARG A 167 -2.22 -3.94 -9.33
C ARG A 167 -2.67 -2.56 -9.77
N VAL A 168 -1.84 -1.53 -9.55
CA VAL A 168 -2.18 -0.15 -9.94
C VAL A 168 -1.65 0.15 -11.34
N PHE A 169 -2.57 0.43 -12.26
CA PHE A 169 -2.23 0.71 -13.65
C PHE A 169 -3.05 1.88 -14.22
N SER A 170 -2.47 3.08 -14.11
CA SER A 170 -3.09 4.35 -14.50
C SER A 170 -2.53 4.86 -15.83
N GLU A 171 -2.78 4.13 -16.92
CA GLU A 171 -2.40 4.55 -18.27
C GLU A 171 -3.62 5.03 -19.10
N PRO A 172 -3.40 5.77 -20.19
CA PRO A 172 -4.46 6.14 -21.14
C PRO A 172 -5.25 4.92 -21.64
N TRP A 173 -6.51 5.13 -22.08
CA TRP A 173 -7.41 4.04 -22.46
C TRP A 173 -6.83 3.10 -23.52
N VAL A 174 -6.19 3.64 -24.56
CA VAL A 174 -5.59 2.83 -25.64
C VAL A 174 -4.49 1.91 -25.09
N THR A 175 -3.52 2.46 -24.35
CA THR A 175 -2.45 1.69 -23.71
C THR A 175 -3.01 0.66 -22.74
N PHE A 176 -4.05 1.03 -21.99
CA PHE A 176 -4.74 0.12 -21.08
C PHE A 176 -5.33 -1.06 -21.84
N PHE A 177 -6.11 -0.78 -22.88
CA PHE A 177 -6.78 -1.81 -23.66
C PHE A 177 -5.77 -2.78 -24.29
N LEU A 178 -4.72 -2.25 -24.93
CA LEU A 178 -3.69 -3.06 -25.56
C LEU A 178 -2.99 -3.97 -24.56
N LYS A 179 -2.55 -3.47 -23.41
CA LYS A 179 -1.80 -4.28 -22.44
C LYS A 179 -2.67 -5.26 -21.67
N VAL A 180 -3.91 -4.88 -21.34
CA VAL A 180 -4.80 -5.68 -20.50
C VAL A 180 -5.54 -6.75 -21.30
N TYR A 181 -5.93 -6.48 -22.54
CA TYR A 181 -6.77 -7.39 -23.33
C TYR A 181 -6.06 -8.01 -24.53
N VAL A 182 -5.20 -7.25 -25.25
CA VAL A 182 -4.56 -7.74 -26.48
C VAL A 182 -3.27 -8.50 -26.18
N PHE A 183 -2.37 -7.90 -25.39
CA PHE A 183 -1.03 -8.42 -25.12
C PHE A 183 -0.90 -9.13 -23.78
N SER A 184 -2.01 -9.40 -23.07
CA SER A 184 -1.98 -10.02 -21.74
C SER A 184 -1.31 -11.38 -21.72
N PHE A 185 -1.49 -12.18 -22.77
CA PHE A 185 -0.84 -13.49 -22.92
C PHE A 185 0.69 -13.36 -23.01
N LEU A 186 1.19 -12.32 -23.70
CA LEU A 186 2.62 -12.10 -23.88
C LEU A 186 3.29 -11.74 -22.56
N PHE A 187 2.67 -10.86 -21.77
CA PHE A 187 3.17 -10.52 -20.44
C PHE A 187 3.24 -11.74 -19.52
N ARG A 188 2.20 -12.59 -19.55
CA ARG A 188 2.18 -13.88 -18.84
C ARG A 188 3.28 -14.83 -19.28
N PHE A 189 3.40 -15.02 -20.59
CA PHE A 189 4.42 -15.89 -21.18
C PHE A 189 5.85 -15.44 -20.82
N LEU A 190 6.10 -14.14 -20.78
CA LEU A 190 7.40 -13.56 -20.44
C LEU A 190 7.66 -13.47 -18.92
N GLY A 191 6.70 -13.83 -18.07
CA GLY A 191 6.87 -13.73 -16.61
C GLY A 191 6.93 -12.31 -16.07
N ILE A 192 6.42 -11.31 -16.81
CA ILE A 192 6.51 -9.88 -16.45
C ILE A 192 5.14 -9.23 -16.36
N ASP A 193 5.06 -8.14 -15.61
CA ASP A 193 3.84 -7.35 -15.49
C ASP A 193 4.04 -5.90 -15.95
N PHE A 194 2.94 -5.20 -16.20
CA PHE A 194 2.95 -3.82 -16.67
C PHE A 194 2.43 -2.81 -15.65
N ALA A 195 1.81 -3.27 -14.55
CA ALA A 195 1.33 -2.37 -13.50
C ALA A 195 2.51 -1.77 -12.72
N LYS A 196 2.38 -0.51 -12.32
CA LYS A 196 3.48 0.26 -11.72
C LYS A 196 3.72 -0.14 -10.26
N SER A 197 2.64 -0.35 -9.50
CA SER A 197 2.71 -0.60 -8.08
C SER A 197 1.72 -1.70 -7.69
N ILE A 198 2.04 -2.40 -6.61
CA ILE A 198 1.11 -3.28 -5.90
C ILE A 198 0.40 -2.45 -4.85
N LEU A 199 -0.89 -2.69 -4.69
CA LEU A 199 -1.72 -2.08 -3.66
C LEU A 199 -2.29 -3.17 -2.78
N LEU A 200 -2.13 -3.00 -1.48
CA LEU A 200 -2.69 -3.86 -0.45
C LEU A 200 -3.67 -3.04 0.39
N VAL A 201 -4.83 -3.61 0.65
CA VAL A 201 -5.76 -3.16 1.69
C VAL A 201 -5.79 -4.22 2.76
N ALA A 202 -5.48 -3.83 4.00
CA ALA A 202 -5.53 -4.71 5.15
C ALA A 202 -6.30 -4.05 6.29
N ARG A 203 -6.86 -4.87 7.18
CA ARG A 203 -7.74 -4.45 8.26
C ARG A 203 -7.21 -4.95 9.60
N LYS A 204 -7.21 -4.08 10.60
CA LYS A 204 -7.02 -4.47 12.00
C LYS A 204 -8.28 -5.17 12.48
N ALA A 205 -8.17 -6.42 12.95
CA ALA A 205 -9.32 -7.16 13.44
C ALA A 205 -10.10 -6.32 14.48
N GLY A 206 -11.43 -6.28 14.35
CA GLY A 206 -12.28 -5.76 15.41
C GLY A 206 -12.36 -6.81 16.50
N GLY A 207 -11.96 -6.47 17.72
CA GLY A 207 -12.23 -7.32 18.88
C GLY A 207 -13.72 -7.49 19.14
#